data_AF-A0A8T5GZB6-F1
#
_entry.id   AF-A0A8T5GZB6-F1
#
_cell.length_a   1.000
_cell.length_b   1.000
_cell.length_c   1.000
_cell.angle_alpha   90.00
_cell.angle_beta   90.00
_cell.angle_gamma   90.00
#
_symmetry.space_group_name_H-M   'P 1'
#
loop_
_entity.id
_entity.type
_entity.pdbx_description
1 polymer ?
#
loop_
_entity_poly.entity_id
_entity_poly.type
_entity_poly.pdbx_seq_one_letter_code
_entity_poly.pdbx_strand_id
1 'polypeptide(L)'
;MSDKQFDFSIRMDKENAVPKDVRLDLSIKADTKGPKSVAVLMLMGGIMLLLLAYGDFQLSQKEDLSQEEIDIILETPNSDIDTEITNEDYQNFHDSARQGYLIRAAGLAIAGILIVIGSPYLFMLNKKGAFLGIEGAAIGFVTGVMGSILIHNSAEEFLSGPLLLTYQILMYLCGVCMLVCGALTSLPLLNARARMALNGDSKVKFVGNQDLESE
;
A
#
# COMPACT_ATOMS: atom_id res chain seq x y z
N MET A 1 64.44 -31.38 -44.46
CA MET A 1 63.71 -30.26 -43.84
C MET A 1 62.72 -29.75 -44.86
N SER A 2 61.42 -29.86 -44.58
CA SER A 2 60.34 -29.37 -45.45
C SER A 2 59.60 -28.32 -44.66
N ASP A 3 59.90 -27.05 -44.94
CA ASP A 3 59.17 -25.93 -44.36
C ASP A 3 57.83 -25.80 -45.10
N LYS A 4 56.77 -26.30 -44.47
CA LYS A 4 55.40 -26.03 -44.92
C LYS A 4 55.04 -24.62 -44.48
N GLN A 5 55.05 -23.70 -45.44
CA GLN A 5 54.57 -22.33 -45.24
C GLN A 5 53.05 -22.32 -45.36
N PHE A 6 52.36 -22.01 -44.27
CA PHE A 6 50.91 -21.81 -44.27
C PHE A 6 50.59 -20.40 -44.75
N ASP A 7 50.29 -20.26 -46.04
CA ASP A 7 49.74 -19.03 -46.61
C ASP A 7 48.21 -19.05 -46.51
N PHE A 8 47.70 -18.68 -45.33
CA PHE A 8 46.27 -18.43 -45.15
C PHE A 8 46.10 -17.08 -44.46
N SER A 9 46.02 -16.01 -45.27
CA SER A 9 45.59 -14.71 -44.76
C SER A 9 44.06 -14.66 -44.76
N ILE A 10 43.44 -14.73 -43.58
CA ILE A 10 42.03 -14.38 -43.41
C ILE A 10 41.93 -12.86 -43.61
N ARG A 11 41.59 -12.42 -44.82
CA ARG A 11 41.19 -11.03 -45.05
C ARG A 11 39.71 -10.91 -44.69
N MET A 12 39.44 -10.40 -43.48
CA MET A 12 38.11 -9.94 -43.12
C MET A 12 37.72 -8.79 -44.04
N ASP A 13 36.59 -8.93 -44.71
CA ASP A 13 36.04 -7.88 -45.56
C ASP A 13 35.73 -6.66 -44.68
N LYS A 14 36.10 -5.46 -45.15
CA LYS A 14 36.06 -4.23 -44.31
C LYS A 14 34.66 -3.91 -43.80
N GLU A 15 33.63 -4.40 -44.47
CA GLU A 15 32.22 -4.24 -44.10
C GLU A 15 31.85 -4.99 -42.80
N ASN A 16 32.62 -6.02 -42.43
CA ASN A 16 32.40 -6.83 -41.23
C ASN A 16 33.48 -6.61 -40.14
N ALA A 17 34.44 -5.72 -40.38
CA ALA A 17 35.61 -5.53 -39.50
C ALA A 17 35.32 -4.75 -38.22
N VAL A 18 34.19 -4.04 -38.16
CA VAL A 18 33.73 -3.35 -36.95
C VAL A 18 32.43 -4.02 -36.53
N PRO A 19 32.34 -4.63 -35.34
CA PRO A 19 31.06 -5.09 -34.84
C PRO A 19 30.12 -3.90 -34.85
N LYS A 20 28.96 -4.00 -35.52
CA LYS A 20 27.92 -2.97 -35.46
C LYS A 20 27.74 -2.63 -33.98
N ASP A 21 27.99 -1.37 -33.64
CA ASP A 21 27.82 -0.83 -32.29
C ASP A 21 26.39 -1.17 -31.86
N VAL A 22 26.22 -2.28 -31.13
CA VAL A 22 24.95 -2.67 -30.54
C VAL A 22 24.78 -1.70 -29.39
N ARG A 23 24.39 -0.47 -29.73
CA ARG A 23 23.90 0.48 -28.75
C ARG A 23 22.72 -0.22 -28.10
N LEU A 24 22.95 -0.72 -26.88
CA LEU A 24 21.89 -1.22 -26.04
C LEU A 24 20.86 -0.10 -26.00
N ASP A 25 19.70 -0.34 -26.59
CA ASP A 25 18.61 0.63 -26.58
C ASP A 25 18.08 0.69 -25.14
N LEU A 26 18.69 1.59 -24.36
CA LEU A 26 18.30 1.91 -23.00
C LEU A 26 17.06 2.81 -22.98
N SER A 27 16.29 2.89 -24.09
CA SER A 27 15.04 3.62 -24.11
C SER A 27 14.07 3.04 -23.09
N ILE A 28 13.60 3.92 -22.21
CA ILE A 28 12.75 3.55 -21.10
C ILE A 28 11.34 3.30 -21.65
N LYS A 29 11.03 2.03 -21.98
CA LYS A 29 9.70 1.65 -22.48
C LYS A 29 8.64 1.78 -21.37
N ALA A 30 7.54 2.46 -21.70
CA ALA A 30 6.39 2.60 -20.82
C ALA A 30 5.87 1.23 -20.35
N ASP A 31 5.66 1.09 -19.04
CA ASP A 31 5.09 -0.11 -18.43
C ASP A 31 3.67 0.16 -17.93
N THR A 32 2.70 -0.47 -18.59
CA THR A 32 1.27 -0.37 -18.26
C THR A 32 0.81 -1.45 -17.27
N LYS A 33 1.59 -2.52 -17.08
CA LYS A 33 1.23 -3.62 -16.19
C LYS A 33 1.49 -3.25 -14.73
N GLY A 34 2.62 -2.61 -14.45
CA GLY A 34 2.98 -2.15 -13.10
C GLY A 34 1.86 -1.34 -12.41
N PRO A 35 1.41 -0.20 -12.97
CA PRO A 35 0.32 0.58 -12.38
C PRO A 35 -0.99 -0.19 -12.22
N LYS A 36 -1.33 -1.08 -13.16
CA LYS A 36 -2.55 -1.90 -13.09
C LYS A 36 -2.49 -2.92 -11.95
N SER A 37 -1.34 -3.56 -11.74
CA SER A 37 -1.15 -4.46 -10.60
C SER A 37 -1.25 -3.72 -9.27
N VAL A 38 -0.65 -2.52 -9.18
CA VAL A 38 -0.79 -1.66 -8.00
C VAL A 38 -2.25 -1.27 -7.76
N ALA A 39 -3.00 -0.93 -8.81
CA ALA A 39 -4.42 -0.60 -8.69
C ALA A 39 -5.26 -1.73 -8.11
N VAL A 40 -5.00 -2.99 -8.48
CA VAL A 40 -5.69 -4.16 -7.91
C VAL A 40 -5.36 -4.33 -6.43
N LEU A 41 -4.09 -4.17 -6.05
CA LEU A 41 -3.67 -4.21 -4.64
C LEU A 41 -4.31 -3.07 -3.83
N MET A 42 -4.39 -1.87 -4.39
CA MET A 42 -5.10 -0.75 -3.78
C MET A 42 -6.58 -1.06 -3.56
N LEU A 43 -7.25 -1.71 -4.52
CA LEU A 43 -8.67 -2.07 -4.37
C LEU A 43 -8.87 -3.00 -3.18
N MET A 44 -8.08 -4.08 -3.12
CA MET A 44 -8.16 -5.07 -2.06
C MET A 44 -7.83 -4.45 -0.70
N GLY A 45 -6.76 -3.65 -0.63
CA GLY A 45 -6.38 -2.92 0.58
C GLY A 45 -7.46 -1.93 1.02
N GLY A 46 -8.04 -1.16 0.09
CA GLY A 46 -9.11 -0.22 0.37
C GLY A 46 -10.36 -0.89 0.94
N ILE A 47 -10.77 -2.04 0.38
CA ILE A 47 -11.88 -2.84 0.93
C ILE A 47 -11.55 -3.32 2.34
N MET A 48 -10.32 -3.80 2.58
CA MET A 48 -9.90 -4.25 3.91
C MET A 48 -9.95 -3.11 4.94
N LEU A 49 -9.57 -1.87 4.55
CA LEU A 49 -9.69 -0.69 5.42
C LEU A 49 -11.15 -0.37 5.75
N LEU A 50 -12.08 -0.53 4.80
CA LEU A 50 -13.50 -0.33 5.05
C LEU A 50 -14.08 -1.35 6.03
N LEU A 51 -13.64 -2.61 5.96
CA LEU A 51 -14.05 -3.65 6.90
C LEU A 51 -13.52 -3.36 8.32
N LEU A 52 -12.27 -2.93 8.44
CA LEU A 52 -11.70 -2.49 9.72
C LEU A 52 -12.45 -1.29 10.29
N ALA A 53 -12.73 -0.29 9.46
CA ALA A 53 -13.50 0.89 9.84
C ALA A 53 -14.91 0.52 10.34
N TYR A 54 -15.55 -0.47 9.71
CA TYR A 54 -16.85 -0.97 10.14
C TYR A 54 -16.79 -1.66 11.50
N GLY A 55 -15.76 -2.48 11.75
CA GLY A 55 -15.55 -3.10 13.07
C GLY A 55 -15.34 -2.08 14.17
N ASP A 56 -14.48 -1.08 13.93
CA ASP A 56 -14.27 0.02 14.87
C ASP A 56 -15.54 0.83 15.12
N PHE A 57 -16.33 1.08 14.06
CA PHE A 57 -17.60 1.76 14.19
C PHE A 57 -18.58 0.98 15.08
N GLN A 58 -18.72 -0.32 14.86
CA GLN A 58 -19.57 -1.16 15.71
C GLN A 58 -19.15 -1.09 17.18
N LEU A 59 -17.84 -1.17 17.44
CA LEU A 59 -17.31 -1.11 18.80
C LEU A 59 -17.56 0.25 19.44
N SER A 60 -17.44 1.36 18.69
CA SER A 60 -17.76 2.69 19.19
C SER A 60 -19.24 2.90 19.56
N GLN A 61 -20.13 2.14 18.90
CA GLN A 61 -21.58 2.24 19.09
C GLN A 61 -22.11 1.35 20.22
N LYS A 62 -21.36 0.34 20.67
CA LYS A 62 -21.75 -0.49 21.82
C LYS A 62 -21.53 0.31 23.10
N GLU A 63 -22.60 0.64 23.82
CA GLU A 63 -22.54 1.26 25.14
C GLU A 63 -22.01 0.28 26.18
N ASP A 64 -22.71 -0.85 26.39
CA ASP A 64 -22.24 -1.92 27.26
C ASP A 64 -22.02 -3.22 26.47
N LEU A 65 -20.94 -3.93 26.79
CA LEU A 65 -20.73 -5.31 26.37
C LEU A 65 -21.41 -6.26 27.36
N SER A 66 -21.94 -7.40 26.90
CA SER A 66 -22.52 -8.36 27.85
C SER A 66 -21.42 -8.98 28.71
N GLN A 67 -21.74 -9.33 29.95
CA GLN A 67 -20.77 -9.96 30.86
C GLN A 67 -20.19 -11.24 30.24
N GLU A 68 -21.00 -12.03 29.54
CA GLU A 68 -20.53 -13.21 28.83
C GLU A 68 -19.59 -12.88 27.64
N GLU A 69 -19.80 -11.76 26.94
CA GLU A 69 -18.88 -11.30 25.89
C GLU A 69 -17.51 -10.92 26.50
N ILE A 70 -17.52 -10.24 27.64
CA ILE A 70 -16.30 -9.80 28.34
C ILE A 70 -15.55 -11.01 28.92
N ASP A 71 -16.26 -11.94 29.58
CA ASP A 71 -15.67 -13.15 30.14
C ASP A 71 -14.92 -13.97 29.08
N ILE A 72 -15.50 -14.11 27.88
CA ILE A 72 -14.84 -14.79 26.75
C ILE A 72 -13.58 -14.05 26.30
N ILE A 73 -13.62 -12.71 26.27
CA ILE A 73 -12.46 -11.89 25.87
C ILE A 73 -11.35 -11.98 26.92
N LEU A 74 -11.70 -12.05 28.20
CA LEU A 74 -10.78 -12.05 29.33
C LEU A 74 -10.29 -13.45 29.73
N GLU A 75 -10.95 -14.54 29.33
CA GLU A 75 -10.57 -15.92 29.68
C GLU A 75 -9.10 -16.22 29.34
N THR A 76 -8.68 -15.87 28.12
CA THR A 76 -7.29 -16.12 27.69
C THR A 76 -6.29 -15.15 28.34
N PRO A 77 -6.48 -13.81 28.30
CA PRO A 77 -5.57 -12.86 28.96
C PRO A 77 -5.43 -13.07 30.46
N ASN A 78 -6.52 -13.36 31.18
CA ASN A 78 -6.49 -13.54 32.64
C ASN A 78 -5.80 -14.85 33.07
N SER A 79 -5.70 -15.84 32.18
CA SER A 79 -4.97 -17.08 32.47
C SER A 79 -3.44 -16.90 32.53
N ASP A 80 -2.92 -15.80 31.96
CA ASP A 80 -1.48 -15.55 31.76
C ASP A 80 -0.96 -14.34 32.58
N ILE A 81 -1.74 -13.80 33.53
CA ILE A 81 -1.37 -12.61 34.33
C ILE A 81 -1.46 -12.84 35.84
N ASP A 82 -0.59 -12.13 36.57
CA ASP A 82 -0.55 -12.17 38.04
C ASP A 82 -1.68 -11.35 38.70
N THR A 83 -2.25 -10.38 37.97
CA THR A 83 -3.36 -9.52 38.42
C THR A 83 -4.51 -9.59 37.43
N GLU A 84 -5.59 -10.27 37.83
CA GLU A 84 -6.78 -10.48 37.00
C GLU A 84 -7.45 -9.14 36.61
N ILE A 85 -7.76 -8.98 35.33
CA ILE A 85 -8.55 -7.84 34.84
C ILE A 85 -10.01 -8.16 35.14
N THR A 86 -10.69 -7.28 35.87
CA THR A 86 -12.11 -7.48 36.16
C THR A 86 -12.98 -7.06 34.97
N ASN A 87 -14.21 -7.59 34.89
CA ASN A 87 -15.15 -7.16 33.86
C ASN A 87 -15.49 -5.66 33.96
N GLU A 88 -15.47 -5.11 35.18
CA GLU A 88 -15.66 -3.68 35.41
C GLU A 88 -14.51 -2.86 34.82
N ASP A 89 -13.27 -3.31 35.01
CA ASP A 89 -12.09 -2.66 34.41
C ASP A 89 -12.14 -2.68 32.88
N TYR A 90 -12.55 -3.82 32.29
CA TYR A 90 -12.67 -3.93 30.84
C TYR A 90 -13.82 -3.08 30.28
N GLN A 91 -14.93 -2.94 31.01
CA GLN A 91 -16.02 -2.06 30.61
C GLN A 91 -15.60 -0.59 30.68
N ASN A 92 -14.90 -0.17 31.75
CA ASN A 92 -14.33 1.17 31.87
C ASN A 92 -13.33 1.49 30.76
N PHE A 93 -12.48 0.51 30.40
CA PHE A 93 -11.61 0.60 29.23
C PHE A 93 -12.41 0.84 27.95
N HIS A 94 -13.42 0.00 27.69
CA HIS A 94 -14.22 0.07 26.47
C HIS A 94 -14.90 1.43 26.34
N ASP A 95 -15.54 1.92 27.41
CA ASP A 95 -16.19 3.21 27.43
C ASP A 95 -15.23 4.39 27.21
N SER A 96 -14.05 4.35 27.82
CA SER A 96 -13.00 5.34 27.60
C SER A 96 -12.47 5.30 26.15
N ALA A 97 -12.33 4.10 25.57
CA ALA A 97 -11.78 3.89 24.24
C ALA A 97 -12.76 4.20 23.09
N ARG A 98 -14.07 4.31 23.35
CA ARG A 98 -15.13 4.54 22.33
C ARG A 98 -14.85 5.72 21.42
N GLN A 99 -14.37 6.85 21.97
CA GLN A 99 -14.04 8.00 21.15
C GLN A 99 -12.85 7.72 20.20
N GLY A 100 -11.86 6.96 20.68
CA GLY A 100 -10.73 6.49 19.88
C GLY A 100 -11.18 5.58 18.74
N TYR A 101 -12.07 4.62 19.01
CA TYR A 101 -12.68 3.76 17.97
C TYR A 101 -13.42 4.58 16.93
N LEU A 102 -14.20 5.59 17.33
CA LEU A 102 -14.96 6.43 16.39
C LEU A 102 -14.05 7.25 15.47
N ILE A 103 -13.01 7.88 16.02
CA ILE A 103 -12.02 8.64 15.24
C ILE A 103 -11.30 7.72 14.25
N ARG A 104 -10.90 6.52 14.72
CA ARG A 104 -10.25 5.51 13.88
C ARG A 104 -11.17 5.05 12.76
N ALA A 105 -12.43 4.73 13.08
CA ALA A 105 -13.46 4.29 12.15
C ALA A 105 -13.71 5.33 11.06
N ALA A 106 -14.00 6.58 11.44
CA ALA A 106 -14.30 7.65 10.49
C ALA A 106 -13.11 7.89 9.54
N GLY A 107 -11.90 7.93 10.10
CA GLY A 107 -10.67 8.11 9.35
C GLY A 107 -10.36 7.00 8.35
N LEU A 108 -10.42 5.75 8.80
CA LEU A 108 -10.22 4.57 7.95
C LEU A 108 -11.31 4.42 6.90
N ALA A 109 -12.56 4.81 7.20
CA ALA A 109 -13.65 4.82 6.24
C ALA A 109 -13.38 5.81 5.10
N ILE A 110 -13.01 7.05 5.44
CA ILE A 110 -12.67 8.08 4.44
C ILE A 110 -11.47 7.63 3.60
N ALA A 111 -10.42 7.14 4.24
CA ALA A 111 -9.23 6.61 3.57
C ALA A 111 -9.58 5.45 2.62
N GLY A 112 -10.36 4.49 3.10
CA GLY A 112 -10.82 3.34 2.32
C GLY A 112 -11.64 3.76 1.09
N ILE A 113 -12.57 4.71 1.24
CA ILE A 113 -13.37 5.23 0.12
C ILE A 113 -12.47 5.89 -0.93
N LEU A 114 -11.54 6.75 -0.51
CA LEU A 114 -10.61 7.44 -1.43
C LEU A 114 -9.74 6.44 -2.19
N ILE A 115 -9.21 5.41 -1.52
CA ILE A 115 -8.38 4.37 -2.13
C ILE A 115 -9.21 3.50 -3.08
N VAL A 116 -10.44 3.11 -2.70
CA VAL A 116 -11.35 2.33 -3.54
C VAL A 116 -11.75 3.10 -4.79
N ILE A 117 -12.05 4.39 -4.68
CA ILE A 117 -12.34 5.26 -5.85
C ILE A 117 -11.07 5.49 -6.67
N GLY A 118 -9.92 5.67 -6.04
CA GLY A 118 -8.63 5.88 -6.71
C GLY A 118 -8.16 4.67 -7.53
N SER A 119 -8.47 3.46 -7.07
CA SER A 119 -8.09 2.21 -7.74
C SER A 119 -8.54 2.12 -9.22
N PRO A 120 -9.84 2.25 -9.59
CA PRO A 120 -10.26 2.18 -10.99
C PRO A 120 -9.63 3.29 -11.83
N TYR A 121 -9.46 4.51 -11.29
CA TYR A 121 -8.73 5.57 -11.99
C TYR A 121 -7.29 5.17 -12.29
N LEU A 122 -6.58 4.57 -11.34
CA LEU A 122 -5.21 4.11 -11.54
C LEU A 122 -5.15 2.92 -12.53
N PHE A 123 -6.14 2.02 -12.50
CA PHE A 123 -6.25 0.92 -13.45
C PHE A 123 -6.45 1.40 -14.89
N MET A 124 -7.17 2.52 -15.06
CA MET A 124 -7.32 3.25 -16.32
C MET A 124 -6.08 4.09 -16.68
N LEU A 125 -4.96 3.92 -15.97
CA LEU A 125 -3.70 4.66 -16.14
C LEU A 125 -3.85 6.18 -15.94
N ASN A 126 -4.79 6.61 -15.10
CA ASN A 126 -4.96 8.01 -14.74
C ASN A 126 -4.21 8.32 -13.44
N LYS A 127 -3.33 9.32 -13.49
CA LYS A 127 -2.55 9.81 -12.33
C LYS A 127 -3.39 10.21 -11.13
N LYS A 128 -4.62 10.66 -11.35
CA LYS A 128 -5.56 10.99 -10.27
C LYS A 128 -5.77 9.83 -9.31
N GLY A 129 -5.74 8.59 -9.80
CA GLY A 129 -5.88 7.40 -8.97
C GLY A 129 -4.73 7.23 -7.96
N ALA A 130 -3.50 7.53 -8.37
CA ALA A 130 -2.34 7.52 -7.47
C ALA A 130 -2.42 8.63 -6.41
N PHE A 131 -2.82 9.85 -6.80
CA PHE A 131 -2.99 10.96 -5.86
C PHE A 131 -4.09 10.70 -4.83
N LEU A 132 -5.26 10.19 -5.26
CA LEU A 132 -6.33 9.78 -4.34
C LEU A 132 -5.88 8.70 -3.36
N GLY A 133 -5.04 7.76 -3.81
CA GLY A 133 -4.44 6.75 -2.94
C GLY A 133 -3.50 7.34 -1.89
N ILE A 134 -2.67 8.30 -2.28
CA ILE A 134 -1.73 8.99 -1.36
C ILE A 134 -2.50 9.84 -0.35
N GLU A 135 -3.51 10.60 -0.79
CA GLU A 135 -4.36 11.42 0.09
C GLU A 135 -5.12 10.54 1.08
N GLY A 136 -5.72 9.44 0.60
CA GLY A 136 -6.40 8.47 1.45
C GLY A 136 -5.44 7.85 2.48
N ALA A 137 -4.23 7.45 2.06
CA ALA A 137 -3.22 6.92 2.96
C ALA A 137 -2.78 7.94 4.02
N ALA A 138 -2.60 9.21 3.64
CA ALA A 138 -2.21 10.27 4.56
C ALA A 138 -3.31 10.56 5.60
N ILE A 139 -4.57 10.68 5.17
CA ILE A 139 -5.70 10.89 6.07
C ILE A 139 -5.78 9.73 7.06
N GLY A 140 -5.84 8.50 6.55
CA GLY A 140 -5.99 7.34 7.40
C GLY A 140 -4.77 7.06 8.28
N PHE A 141 -3.56 7.49 7.91
CA PHE A 141 -2.40 7.47 8.80
C PHE A 141 -2.62 8.41 9.99
N VAL A 142 -2.96 9.67 9.75
CA VAL A 142 -3.14 10.67 10.81
C VAL A 142 -4.28 10.26 11.75
N THR A 143 -5.45 9.95 11.19
CA THR A 143 -6.62 9.57 11.99
C THR A 143 -6.47 8.20 12.63
N GLY A 144 -5.84 7.25 11.91
CA GLY A 144 -5.61 5.89 12.39
C GLY A 144 -4.66 5.85 13.58
N VAL A 145 -3.56 6.61 13.51
CA VAL A 145 -2.61 6.76 14.61
C VAL A 145 -3.24 7.52 15.77
N MET A 146 -3.94 8.64 15.53
CA MET A 146 -4.61 9.37 16.62
C MET A 146 -5.67 8.55 17.35
N GLY A 147 -6.54 7.85 16.61
CA GLY A 147 -7.53 6.96 17.22
C GLY A 147 -6.89 5.81 18.00
N SER A 148 -5.79 5.24 17.47
CA SER A 148 -5.06 4.17 18.15
C SER A 148 -4.30 4.64 19.40
N ILE A 149 -3.83 5.89 19.44
CA ILE A 149 -3.26 6.50 20.66
C ILE A 149 -4.33 6.63 21.74
N LEU A 150 -5.53 7.09 21.40
CA LEU A 150 -6.62 7.20 22.36
C LEU A 150 -6.99 5.83 22.95
N ILE A 151 -7.15 4.81 22.10
CA ILE A 151 -7.43 3.44 22.56
C ILE A 151 -6.31 2.91 23.45
N HIS A 152 -5.05 3.14 23.08
CA HIS A 152 -3.91 2.68 23.87
C HIS A 152 -3.82 3.39 25.23
N ASN A 153 -4.06 4.70 25.29
CA ASN A 153 -4.07 5.45 26.54
C ASN A 153 -5.17 4.93 27.48
N SER A 154 -6.36 4.62 26.96
CA SER A 154 -7.42 3.97 27.73
C SER A 154 -6.99 2.57 28.20
N ALA A 155 -6.28 1.82 27.36
CA ALA A 155 -5.76 0.51 27.74
C ALA A 155 -4.68 0.61 28.84
N GLU A 156 -3.83 1.63 28.83
CA GLU A 156 -2.82 1.85 29.89
C GLU A 156 -3.45 2.18 31.25
N GLU A 157 -4.63 2.80 31.24
CA GLU A 157 -5.33 3.20 32.47
C GLU A 157 -6.05 2.03 33.15
N PHE A 158 -6.65 1.13 32.36
CA PHE A 158 -7.57 0.11 32.87
C PHE A 158 -7.14 -1.34 32.63
N LEU A 159 -6.22 -1.60 31.69
CA LEU A 159 -5.80 -2.96 31.33
C LEU A 159 -4.34 -3.21 31.71
N SER A 160 -4.01 -4.49 31.90
CA SER A 160 -2.63 -4.91 32.17
C SER A 160 -2.25 -6.14 31.35
N GLY A 161 -0.95 -6.49 31.37
CA GLY A 161 -0.46 -7.72 30.76
C GLY A 161 -0.63 -7.82 29.23
N PRO A 162 -1.00 -9.00 28.69
CA PRO A 162 -1.08 -9.27 27.25
C PRO A 162 -2.07 -8.36 26.51
N LEU A 163 -3.13 -7.91 27.18
CA LEU A 163 -4.19 -7.11 26.55
C LEU A 163 -3.70 -5.69 26.26
N LEU A 164 -2.98 -5.08 27.20
CA LEU A 164 -2.28 -3.80 26.99
C LEU A 164 -1.28 -3.89 25.83
N LEU A 165 -0.45 -4.94 25.83
CA LEU A 165 0.54 -5.17 24.77
C LEU A 165 -0.13 -5.32 23.40
N THR A 166 -1.29 -5.97 23.34
CA THR A 166 -2.05 -6.15 22.09
C THR A 166 -2.47 -4.80 21.51
N TYR A 167 -3.00 -3.89 22.33
CA TYR A 167 -3.37 -2.55 21.87
C TYR A 167 -2.15 -1.71 21.46
N GLN A 168 -1.02 -1.89 22.13
CA GLN A 168 0.24 -1.25 21.75
C GLN A 168 0.74 -1.74 20.36
N ILE A 169 0.70 -3.05 20.12
CA ILE A 169 1.07 -3.63 18.82
C ILE A 169 0.11 -3.15 17.72
N LEU A 170 -1.19 -3.10 18.00
CA LEU A 170 -2.21 -2.61 17.06
C LEU A 170 -1.97 -1.15 16.66
N MET A 171 -1.55 -0.30 17.59
CA MET A 171 -1.17 1.09 17.28
C MET A 171 -0.02 1.14 16.27
N TYR A 172 1.07 0.42 16.52
CA TYR A 172 2.23 0.41 15.61
C TYR A 172 1.89 -0.21 14.26
N LEU A 173 1.12 -1.31 14.26
CA LEU A 173 0.71 -1.98 13.03
C LEU A 173 -0.13 -1.07 12.14
N CYS A 174 -1.04 -0.27 12.72
CA CYS A 174 -1.84 0.72 11.99
C CYS A 174 -0.96 1.79 11.33
N GLY A 175 0.03 2.32 12.04
CA GLY A 175 0.97 3.28 11.47
C GLY A 175 1.77 2.68 10.30
N VAL A 176 2.36 1.50 10.50
CA VAL A 176 3.17 0.82 9.47
C VAL A 176 2.33 0.45 8.25
N CYS A 177 1.11 -0.07 8.43
CA CYS A 177 0.28 -0.48 7.30
C CYS A 177 -0.11 0.72 6.43
N MET A 178 -0.41 1.88 7.02
CA MET A 178 -0.76 3.09 6.28
C MET A 178 0.44 3.71 5.56
N LEU A 179 1.64 3.61 6.13
CA LEU A 179 2.88 3.97 5.43
C LEU A 179 3.12 3.06 4.22
N VAL A 180 2.90 1.75 4.36
CA VAL A 180 3.01 0.80 3.24
C VAL A 180 1.97 1.11 2.16
N CYS A 181 0.72 1.43 2.53
CA CYS A 181 -0.30 1.88 1.59
C CYS A 181 0.13 3.15 0.83
N GLY A 182 0.71 4.14 1.52
CA GLY A 182 1.26 5.35 0.91
C GLY A 182 2.44 5.07 -0.03
N ALA A 183 3.33 4.15 0.35
CA ALA A 183 4.44 3.72 -0.49
C ALA A 183 3.95 3.03 -1.78
N LEU A 184 3.03 2.07 -1.66
CA LEU A 184 2.48 1.33 -2.80
C LEU A 184 1.76 2.25 -3.79
N THR A 185 0.96 3.21 -3.28
CA THR A 185 0.22 4.16 -4.11
C THR A 185 1.12 5.17 -4.82
N SER A 186 2.30 5.47 -4.26
CA SER A 186 3.27 6.39 -4.86
C SER A 186 4.25 5.73 -5.85
N LEU A 187 4.44 4.41 -5.81
CA LEU A 187 5.31 3.67 -6.73
C LEU A 187 5.07 3.99 -8.22
N PRO A 188 3.83 4.06 -8.73
CA PRO A 188 3.57 4.38 -10.14
C PRO A 188 4.04 5.79 -10.54
N LEU A 189 4.13 6.72 -9.59
CA LEU A 189 4.58 8.09 -9.82
C LEU A 189 6.12 8.21 -9.77
N LEU A 190 6.78 7.40 -8.94
CA LEU A 190 8.24 7.41 -8.77
C LEU A 190 8.98 6.61 -9.84
N ASN A 191 8.40 5.50 -10.31
CA ASN A 191 9.00 4.69 -11.37
C ASN A 191 8.86 5.37 -12.74
N ALA A 192 9.98 5.73 -13.38
CA ALA A 192 10.00 6.41 -14.68
C ALA A 192 9.19 5.69 -15.77
N ARG A 193 9.25 4.35 -15.82
CA ARG A 193 8.50 3.53 -16.79
C ARG A 193 6.99 3.59 -16.58
N ALA A 194 6.58 3.55 -15.32
CA ALA A 194 5.18 3.60 -14.90
C ALA A 194 4.63 5.03 -15.09
N ARG A 195 5.42 6.05 -14.76
CA ARG A 195 5.06 7.46 -14.93
C ARG A 195 4.84 7.83 -16.39
N MET A 196 5.61 7.27 -17.32
CA MET A 196 5.37 7.43 -18.76
C MET A 196 4.06 6.79 -19.22
N ALA A 197 3.73 5.60 -18.72
CA ALA A 197 2.44 4.97 -19.00
C ALA A 197 1.26 5.81 -18.49
N LEU A 198 1.42 6.48 -17.34
CA LEU A 198 0.42 7.39 -16.76
C LEU A 198 0.33 8.75 -17.47
N ASN A 199 1.37 9.16 -18.21
CA ASN A 199 1.41 10.42 -18.97
C ASN A 199 0.84 10.28 -20.39
N GLY A 200 0.63 9.05 -20.88
CA GLY A 200 0.16 8.82 -22.23
C GLY A 200 1.23 8.95 -23.31
N ASP A 201 2.52 9.03 -22.94
CA ASP A 201 3.66 9.08 -23.89
C ASP A 201 3.82 7.79 -24.70
N SER A 202 3.04 6.75 -24.41
CA SER A 202 2.98 5.50 -25.18
C SER A 202 2.01 5.54 -26.36
N LYS A 203 1.32 6.66 -26.63
CA LYS A 203 0.50 6.79 -27.83
C LYS A 203 1.40 7.01 -29.04
N VAL A 204 1.62 5.93 -29.81
CA VAL A 204 2.23 6.02 -31.15
C VAL A 204 1.40 7.01 -31.98
N LYS A 205 1.99 8.16 -32.33
CA LYS A 205 1.40 9.05 -33.33
C LYS A 205 1.55 8.37 -34.69
N PHE A 206 0.45 8.12 -35.38
CA PHE A 206 0.50 7.74 -36.78
C PHE A 206 1.07 8.93 -37.55
N VAL A 207 2.32 8.82 -38.02
CA VAL A 207 2.85 9.72 -39.03
C VAL A 207 2.12 9.34 -40.32
N GLY A 208 1.24 10.22 -40.79
CA GLY A 208 0.60 10.05 -42.08
C GLY A 208 1.67 9.97 -43.16
N ASN A 209 1.48 9.10 -44.14
CA ASN A 209 2.43 8.73 -45.19
C ASN A 209 2.69 9.87 -46.22
N GLN A 210 2.79 11.13 -45.78
CA GLN A 210 3.01 12.31 -46.64
C GLN A 210 4.44 12.84 -46.58
N ASP A 211 5.29 12.34 -45.68
CA ASP A 211 6.68 12.84 -45.51
C ASP A 211 7.76 11.92 -46.13
N LEU A 212 7.37 10.88 -46.89
CA LEU A 212 8.31 9.91 -47.48
C LEU A 212 8.50 10.07 -49.00
N GLU A 213 7.88 11.07 -49.64
CA GLU A 213 8.01 11.33 -51.09
C GLU A 213 8.80 12.61 -51.43
N SER A 214 9.56 13.18 -50.48
CA SER A 214 10.40 14.35 -50.74
C SER A 214 11.86 14.16 -50.31
N GLU A 215 12.50 13.10 -50.79
CA GLU A 215 13.96 13.01 -50.99
C GLU A 215 14.29 12.45 -52.38
#